data_AF-A0A945AX51-F1
#
_entry.id   AF-A0A945AX51-F1
#
_cell.length_a   1.000
_cell.length_b   1.000
_cell.length_c   1.000
_cell.angle_alpha   90.00
_cell.angle_beta   90.00
_cell.angle_gamma   90.00
#
_symmetry.space_group_name_H-M   'P 1'
#
loop_
_entity.id
_entity.type
_entity.pdbx_description
1 polymer ?
#
loop_
_entity_poly.entity_id
_entity_poly.type
_entity_poly.pdbx_seq_one_letter_code
_entity_poly.pdbx_strand_id
1 'polypeptide(L)'
;MTGELKQEDLEQVQKLCKEAGIVPVINPANEDLRMKELKRLGMLEKDLEKDRRYSSLTEVVTYLTGCTHCFINILGSTVQRCKVAYGFSKEERESVPWDMPRDFSICQFSLNTPHQPLIIEDLLEDERTKQIVRLPD
;
A
#
# COMPACT_ATOMS: atom_id res chain seq x y z
N MET A 1 2.24 -9.63 -10.17
CA MET A 1 1.18 -10.57 -9.69
C MET A 1 -0.18 -10.04 -10.16
N THR A 2 -1.15 -10.89 -10.48
CA THR A 2 -2.51 -10.44 -10.84
C THR A 2 -3.50 -10.92 -9.78
N GLY A 3 -4.38 -10.04 -9.29
CA GLY A 3 -5.41 -10.37 -8.29
C GLY A 3 -4.90 -10.42 -6.84
N GLU A 4 -5.60 -11.15 -5.97
CA GLU A 4 -5.20 -11.36 -4.57
C GLU A 4 -4.12 -12.46 -4.44
N LEU A 5 -3.44 -12.53 -3.30
CA LEU A 5 -2.59 -13.66 -2.95
C LEU A 5 -3.41 -14.94 -2.84
N LYS A 6 -2.78 -16.08 -3.14
CA LYS A 6 -3.36 -17.39 -2.82
C LYS A 6 -3.28 -17.61 -1.32
N GLN A 7 -4.12 -18.52 -0.82
CA GLN A 7 -4.19 -18.83 0.60
C GLN A 7 -2.82 -19.27 1.18
N GLU A 8 -2.09 -20.13 0.47
CA GLU A 8 -0.76 -20.59 0.88
C GLU A 8 0.26 -19.43 0.98
N ASP A 9 0.24 -18.53 0.00
CA ASP A 9 1.11 -17.34 -0.01
C ASP A 9 0.76 -16.38 1.14
N LEU A 10 -0.54 -16.20 1.42
CA LEU A 10 -1.02 -15.37 2.52
C LEU A 10 -0.58 -15.94 3.88
N GLU A 11 -0.71 -17.24 4.08
CA GLU A 11 -0.26 -17.91 5.31
C GLU A 11 1.25 -17.75 5.52
N GLN A 12 2.03 -17.85 4.45
CA GLN A 12 3.46 -17.60 4.49
C GLN A 12 3.78 -16.14 4.87
N VAL A 13 3.08 -15.16 4.27
CA VAL A 13 3.22 -13.74 4.60
C VAL A 13 2.90 -13.49 6.08
N GLN A 14 1.81 -14.06 6.59
CA GLN A 14 1.39 -13.90 7.98
C GLN A 14 2.39 -14.52 8.95
N LYS A 15 2.97 -15.67 8.59
CA LYS A 15 4.05 -16.29 9.35
C LYS A 15 5.27 -15.36 9.42
N LEU A 16 5.71 -14.81 8.29
CA LEU A 16 6.85 -13.89 8.23
C LEU A 16 6.59 -12.61 9.04
N CYS A 17 5.39 -12.03 8.94
CA CYS A 17 5.00 -10.88 9.75
C CYS A 17 5.13 -11.18 11.24
N LYS A 18 4.62 -12.34 11.68
CA LYS A 18 4.71 -12.77 13.08
C LYS A 18 6.15 -12.96 13.54
N GLU A 19 7.00 -13.58 12.71
CA GLU A 19 8.43 -13.77 13.02
C GLU A 19 9.19 -12.44 13.11
N ALA A 20 8.81 -11.45 12.29
CA ALA A 20 9.36 -10.10 12.31
C ALA A 20 8.75 -9.18 13.39
N GLY A 21 7.76 -9.65 14.15
CA GLY A 21 7.04 -8.83 15.13
C GLY A 21 6.14 -7.76 14.52
N ILE A 22 5.78 -7.90 13.25
CA ILE A 22 4.81 -7.06 12.55
C ILE A 22 3.40 -7.53 12.92
N VAL A 23 2.53 -6.57 13.28
CA VAL A 23 1.14 -6.83 13.62
C VAL A 23 0.24 -6.23 12.53
N PRO A 24 -0.29 -7.05 11.61
CA PRO A 24 -1.19 -6.58 10.57
C PRO A 24 -2.50 -6.02 11.15
N VAL A 25 -3.12 -5.11 10.40
CA VAL A 25 -4.40 -4.50 10.77
C VAL A 25 -5.53 -5.51 10.64
N ILE A 26 -6.40 -5.54 11.65
CA ILE A 26 -7.64 -6.30 11.61
C ILE A 26 -8.56 -5.68 10.57
N ASN A 27 -9.17 -6.51 9.72
CA ASN A 27 -10.15 -6.07 8.74
C ASN A 27 -11.26 -5.22 9.40
N PRO A 28 -11.68 -4.11 8.77
CA PRO A 28 -12.80 -3.33 9.25
C PRO A 28 -14.09 -4.15 9.23
N ALA A 29 -15.07 -3.78 10.05
CA ALA A 29 -16.35 -4.51 10.16
C ALA A 29 -17.11 -4.63 8.83
N ASN A 30 -16.87 -3.71 7.89
CA ASN A 30 -17.49 -3.65 6.57
C ASN A 30 -16.54 -4.12 5.43
N GLU A 31 -15.53 -4.94 5.72
CA GLU A 31 -14.55 -5.41 4.72
C GLU A 31 -15.20 -6.06 3.49
N ASP A 32 -16.26 -6.86 3.67
CA ASP A 32 -16.98 -7.49 2.56
C ASP A 32 -17.56 -6.46 1.59
N LEU A 33 -18.10 -5.35 2.11
CA LEU A 33 -18.63 -4.25 1.29
C LEU A 33 -17.50 -3.51 0.57
N ARG A 34 -16.37 -3.28 1.26
CA ARG A 34 -15.18 -2.66 0.67
C ARG A 34 -14.66 -3.48 -0.51
N MET A 35 -14.54 -4.80 -0.33
CA MET A 35 -14.06 -5.72 -1.36
C MET A 35 -15.05 -5.89 -2.51
N LYS A 36 -16.35 -5.92 -2.22
CA LYS A 36 -17.40 -5.92 -3.26
C LYS A 36 -17.29 -4.70 -4.16
N GLU A 37 -17.10 -3.53 -3.58
CA GLU A 37 -16.98 -2.28 -4.35
C GLU A 37 -15.67 -2.22 -5.14
N LEU A 38 -14.56 -2.65 -4.54
CA LEU A 38 -13.27 -2.73 -5.21
C LEU A 38 -13.34 -3.62 -6.47
N LYS A 39 -14.00 -4.78 -6.35
CA LYS A 39 -14.24 -5.71 -7.46
C LYS A 39 -15.19 -5.13 -8.51
N ARG A 40 -16.27 -4.46 -8.10
CA ARG A 40 -17.22 -3.80 -9.02
C ARG A 40 -16.52 -2.75 -9.89
N LEU A 41 -15.58 -2.02 -9.32
CA LEU A 41 -14.81 -0.99 -10.02
C LEU A 41 -13.61 -1.55 -10.80
N GLY A 42 -13.20 -2.81 -10.55
CA GLY A 42 -12.03 -3.43 -11.17
C GLY A 42 -10.72 -2.72 -10.84
N MET A 43 -10.63 -2.06 -9.68
CA MET A 43 -9.53 -1.13 -9.39
C MET A 43 -8.19 -1.81 -9.15
N LEU A 44 -8.17 -3.08 -8.72
CA LEU A 44 -6.92 -3.82 -8.52
C LEU A 44 -6.24 -4.18 -9.84
N GLU A 45 -6.99 -4.36 -10.91
CA GLU A 45 -6.50 -4.77 -12.22
C GLU A 45 -6.35 -3.57 -13.17
N LYS A 46 -7.07 -2.48 -12.90
CA LYS A 46 -7.03 -1.28 -13.72
C LYS A 46 -5.62 -0.67 -13.74
N ASP A 47 -5.14 -0.39 -14.94
CA ASP A 47 -3.94 0.40 -15.20
C ASP A 47 -4.31 1.89 -15.10
N LEU A 48 -3.80 2.58 -14.08
CA LEU A 48 -4.01 4.02 -13.88
C LEU A 48 -2.81 4.86 -14.34
N GLU A 49 -1.68 4.23 -14.65
CA GLU A 49 -0.44 4.93 -14.98
C GLU A 49 -0.58 5.71 -16.29
N LYS A 50 -1.33 5.16 -17.24
CA LYS A 50 -1.63 5.80 -18.54
C LYS A 50 -2.67 6.91 -18.46
N ASP A 51 -3.42 6.99 -17.36
CA ASP A 51 -4.44 8.01 -17.18
C ASP A 51 -3.81 9.26 -16.56
N ARG A 52 -3.65 10.28 -17.42
CA ARG A 52 -2.99 11.55 -17.09
C ARG A 52 -3.58 12.24 -15.86
N ARG A 53 -4.84 11.98 -15.50
CA ARG A 53 -5.46 12.61 -14.33
C ARG A 53 -4.78 12.18 -13.05
N TYR A 54 -4.40 10.90 -12.94
CA TYR A 54 -3.79 10.37 -11.74
C TYR A 54 -2.29 10.69 -11.67
N SER A 55 -1.57 10.63 -12.78
CA SER A 55 -0.16 11.04 -12.82
C SER A 55 0.03 12.53 -12.56
N SER A 56 -0.80 13.39 -13.17
CA SER A 56 -0.77 14.83 -12.89
C SER A 56 -1.14 15.12 -11.42
N LEU A 57 -2.08 14.37 -10.84
CA LEU A 57 -2.43 14.51 -9.42
C LEU A 57 -1.23 14.22 -8.51
N THR A 58 -0.53 13.10 -8.73
CA THR A 58 0.65 12.77 -7.90
C THR A 58 1.77 13.81 -8.03
N GLU A 59 1.97 14.37 -9.22
CA GLU A 59 2.93 15.44 -9.45
C GLU A 59 2.55 16.74 -8.71
N VAL A 60 1.29 17.19 -8.87
CA VAL A 60 0.78 18.40 -8.20
C VAL A 60 0.85 18.26 -6.67
N VAL A 61 0.48 17.10 -6.13
CA VAL A 61 0.56 16.85 -4.68
C VAL A 61 2.01 16.93 -4.19
N THR A 62 2.94 16.25 -4.87
CA THR A 62 4.37 16.29 -4.54
C THR A 62 4.89 17.73 -4.51
N TYR A 63 4.54 18.54 -5.52
CA TYR A 63 4.91 19.95 -5.58
C TYR A 63 4.32 20.78 -4.43
N LEU A 64 3.03 20.61 -4.12
CA LEU A 64 2.34 21.40 -3.10
C LEU A 64 2.77 21.05 -1.66
N THR A 65 3.08 19.79 -1.39
CA THR A 65 3.47 19.35 -0.04
C THR A 65 4.97 19.43 0.21
N GLY A 66 5.78 19.56 -0.84
CA GLY A 66 7.24 19.49 -0.75
C GLY A 66 7.77 18.09 -0.40
N CYS A 67 6.91 17.06 -0.44
CA CYS A 67 7.34 15.67 -0.28
C CYS A 67 8.17 15.24 -1.50
N THR A 68 9.10 14.32 -1.33
CA THR A 68 9.93 13.80 -2.42
C THR A 68 9.18 12.82 -3.32
N HIS A 69 8.28 12.02 -2.74
CA HIS A 69 7.55 10.97 -3.44
C HIS A 69 6.05 11.06 -3.16
N CYS A 70 5.25 10.64 -4.13
CA CYS A 70 3.80 10.49 -3.99
C CYS A 70 3.33 9.21 -4.67
N PHE A 71 2.39 8.51 -4.02
CA PHE A 71 1.86 7.24 -4.49
C PHE A 71 0.33 7.23 -4.45
N ILE A 72 -0.27 6.54 -5.41
CA ILE A 72 -1.67 6.10 -5.34
C ILE A 72 -1.65 4.60 -5.12
N ASN A 73 -1.98 4.18 -3.90
CA ASN A 73 -2.05 2.77 -3.51
C ASN A 73 -3.50 2.32 -3.38
N ILE A 74 -3.79 1.12 -3.88
CA ILE A 74 -5.08 0.45 -3.75
C ILE A 74 -4.89 -0.79 -2.87
N LEU A 75 -5.63 -0.86 -1.77
CA LEU A 75 -5.61 -2.00 -0.86
C LEU A 75 -6.63 -3.05 -1.30
N GLY A 76 -6.17 -4.24 -1.61
CA GLY A 76 -6.98 -5.46 -1.71
C GLY A 76 -7.27 -6.05 -0.34
N SER A 77 -7.70 -7.32 -0.31
CA SER A 77 -7.84 -8.08 0.94
C SER A 77 -6.51 -8.64 1.43
N THR A 78 -5.58 -8.91 0.52
CA THR A 78 -4.28 -9.54 0.83
C THR A 78 -3.08 -8.81 0.22
N VAL A 79 -3.32 -7.91 -0.73
CA VAL A 79 -2.26 -7.16 -1.42
C VAL A 79 -2.47 -5.65 -1.32
N GLN A 80 -1.39 -4.90 -1.47
CA GLN A 80 -1.40 -3.53 -1.94
C GLN A 80 -0.92 -3.48 -3.40
N ARG A 81 -1.60 -2.68 -4.21
CA ARG A 81 -1.20 -2.36 -5.58
C ARG A 81 -0.90 -0.87 -5.69
N CYS A 82 0.35 -0.50 -5.93
CA CYS A 82 0.74 0.85 -6.32
C CYS A 82 0.35 1.06 -7.78
N LYS A 83 -0.50 2.06 -8.03
CA LYS A 83 -1.07 2.33 -9.34
C LYS A 83 -0.38 3.47 -10.06
N VAL A 84 0.11 4.44 -9.30
CA VAL A 84 0.82 5.60 -9.80
C VAL A 84 1.84 5.98 -8.75
N ALA A 85 3.06 6.27 -9.19
CA ALA A 85 4.13 6.80 -8.37
C ALA A 85 4.79 7.98 -9.08
N TYR A 86 5.15 9.01 -8.32
CA TYR A 86 5.90 10.17 -8.80
C TYR A 86 7.04 10.47 -7.83
N GLY A 87 8.10 11.12 -8.34
CA GLY A 87 9.25 11.55 -7.55
C GLY A 87 10.48 10.65 -7.63
N PHE A 88 10.43 9.58 -8.43
CA PHE A 88 11.52 8.61 -8.60
C PHE A 88 12.38 8.91 -9.82
N SER A 89 13.71 8.74 -9.68
CA SER A 89 14.62 8.63 -10.82
C SER A 89 14.30 7.39 -11.67
N LYS A 90 14.92 7.28 -12.84
CA LYS A 90 14.75 6.08 -13.69
C LYS A 90 15.26 4.83 -12.99
N GLU A 91 16.39 4.95 -12.30
CA GLU A 91 17.05 3.88 -11.56
C GLU A 91 16.22 3.47 -10.34
N GLU A 92 15.72 4.45 -9.57
CA GLU A 92 14.89 4.17 -8.38
C GLU A 92 13.57 3.48 -8.76
N ARG A 93 13.01 3.82 -9.93
CA ARG A 93 11.74 3.25 -10.41
C ARG A 93 11.77 1.72 -10.56
N GLU A 94 12.93 1.15 -10.85
CA GLU A 94 13.11 -0.31 -10.94
C GLU A 94 12.99 -0.99 -9.57
N SER A 95 13.32 -0.28 -8.50
CA SER A 95 13.25 -0.76 -7.10
C SER A 95 11.94 -0.41 -6.39
N VAL A 96 11.04 0.37 -7.02
CA VAL A 96 9.76 0.72 -6.41
C VAL A 96 8.94 -0.56 -6.19
N PRO A 97 8.47 -0.85 -4.97
CA PRO A 97 7.64 -2.00 -4.71
C PRO A 97 6.22 -1.72 -5.23
N TRP A 98 6.05 -1.93 -6.54
CA TRP A 98 4.79 -1.69 -7.25
C TRP A 98 3.65 -2.49 -6.63
N ASP A 99 3.94 -3.70 -6.16
CA ASP A 99 2.97 -4.56 -5.50
C ASP A 99 3.61 -5.24 -4.29
N MET A 100 2.86 -5.37 -3.20
CA MET A 100 3.34 -6.07 -2.00
C MET A 100 2.17 -6.73 -1.26
N PRO A 101 2.43 -7.74 -0.40
CA PRO A 101 1.44 -8.21 0.54
C PRO A 101 0.97 -7.06 1.44
N ARG A 102 -0.35 -6.96 1.64
CA ARG A 102 -0.96 -5.87 2.43
C ARG A 102 -0.41 -5.82 3.84
N ASP A 103 -0.14 -6.98 4.42
CA ASP A 103 0.34 -7.14 5.79
C ASP A 103 1.75 -6.56 6.02
N PHE A 104 2.53 -6.37 4.95
CA PHE A 104 3.81 -5.63 4.96
C PHE A 104 3.66 -4.15 4.61
N SER A 105 2.49 -3.70 4.16
CA SER A 105 2.30 -2.31 3.74
C SER A 105 2.05 -1.39 4.93
N ILE A 106 2.65 -0.19 4.90
CA ILE A 106 2.31 0.90 5.83
C ILE A 106 0.87 1.39 5.59
N CYS A 107 0.38 1.42 4.35
CA CYS A 107 -0.96 1.96 4.05
C CYS A 107 -2.08 1.14 4.70
N GLN A 108 -1.84 -0.11 5.09
CA GLN A 108 -2.83 -0.92 5.81
C GLN A 108 -3.36 -0.21 7.07
N PHE A 109 -2.52 0.59 7.74
CA PHE A 109 -2.88 1.32 8.96
C PHE A 109 -3.93 2.41 8.73
N SER A 110 -4.16 2.83 7.48
CA SER A 110 -5.27 3.72 7.13
C SER A 110 -6.64 3.07 7.34
N LEU A 111 -6.73 1.73 7.34
CA LEU A 111 -7.98 1.00 7.54
C LEU A 111 -8.48 1.05 9.00
N ASN A 112 -7.63 1.37 9.97
CA ASN A 112 -8.02 1.52 11.37
C ASN A 112 -8.95 2.73 11.59
N THR A 113 -8.72 3.80 10.82
CA THR A 113 -9.44 5.08 10.94
C THR A 113 -9.73 5.65 9.55
N PRO A 114 -10.58 5.00 8.74
CA PRO A 114 -10.71 5.27 7.30
C PRO A 114 -11.23 6.68 6.94
N HIS A 115 -11.67 7.46 7.93
CA HIS A 115 -12.15 8.84 7.77
C HIS A 115 -11.16 9.88 8.28
N GLN A 116 -9.97 9.47 8.69
CA GLN A 116 -8.91 10.35 9.18
C GLN A 116 -7.61 10.10 8.41
N PRO A 117 -6.82 11.16 8.13
CA PRO A 117 -5.48 10.99 7.59
C PRO A 117 -4.62 10.15 8.54
N LEU A 118 -3.93 9.14 8.01
CA LEU A 118 -2.83 8.49 8.71
C LEU A 118 -1.59 9.38 8.57
N ILE A 119 -1.11 9.91 9.68
CA ILE A 119 0.15 10.65 9.77
C ILE A 119 1.11 9.83 10.62
N ILE A 120 2.33 9.62 10.11
CA ILE A 120 3.42 8.96 10.83
C ILE A 120 4.62 9.90 10.74
N GLU A 121 5.06 10.41 11.89
CA GLU A 121 6.14 11.40 11.95
C GLU A 121 7.50 10.77 11.61
N ASP A 122 7.74 9.56 12.11
CA ASP A 122 8.96 8.79 11.82
C ASP A 122 8.65 7.30 11.74
N LEU A 123 8.90 6.70 10.58
CA LEU A 123 8.62 5.28 10.34
C LEU A 123 9.55 4.34 11.13
N LEU A 124 10.75 4.81 11.53
CA LEU A 124 11.76 4.04 12.24
C LEU A 124 11.48 3.95 13.75
N GLU A 125 10.68 4.89 14.26
CA GLU A 125 10.29 4.99 15.68
C GLU A 125 8.84 4.55 15.92
N ASP A 126 7.94 4.67 14.94
CA ASP A 126 6.54 4.26 15.09
C ASP A 126 6.43 2.74 15.28
N GLU A 127 5.79 2.33 16.38
CA GLU A 127 5.63 0.93 16.79
C GLU A 127 5.01 0.03 15.71
N ARG A 128 4.17 0.61 14.84
CA ARG A 128 3.45 -0.11 13.80
C ARG A 128 4.32 -0.36 12.57
N THR A 129 5.27 0.52 12.29
CA THR A 129 6.04 0.52 11.03
C THR A 129 7.52 0.19 11.21
N LYS A 130 8.10 0.40 12.39
CA LYS A 130 9.55 0.24 12.61
C LYS A 130 10.07 -1.15 12.23
N GLN A 131 9.29 -2.20 12.45
CA GLN A 131 9.69 -3.56 12.08
C GLN A 131 9.60 -3.78 10.56
N ILE A 132 8.60 -3.18 9.90
CA ILE A 132 8.44 -3.24 8.44
C ILE A 132 9.66 -2.61 7.75
N VAL A 133 10.05 -1.41 8.19
CA VAL A 133 11.16 -0.65 7.57
C VAL A 133 12.53 -1.26 7.85
N ARG A 134 12.66 -2.06 8.92
CA ARG A 134 13.92 -2.75 9.28
C ARG A 134 14.09 -4.08 8.58
N LEU A 135 13.09 -4.57 7.84
CA LEU A 135 13.26 -5.76 7.02
C LEU A 135 14.29 -5.47 5.92
N PRO A 136 15.27 -6.37 5.70
CA PRO A 136 16.18 -6.25 4.57
C PRO A 136 15.41 -6.42 3.25
N ASP A 137 15.89 -5.75 2.20
CA ASP A 137 15.40 -5.86 0.80
C ASP A 137 15.54 -7.28 0.24
#